data_AF-A0A2P5A515-F1
#
_entry.id   AF-A0A2P5A515-F1
#
_cell.length_a   1.000
_cell.length_b   1.000
_cell.length_c   1.000
_cell.angle_alpha   90.00
_cell.angle_beta   90.00
_cell.angle_gamma   90.00
#
_symmetry.space_group_name_H-M   'P 1'
#
loop_
_entity.id
_entity.type
_entity.pdbx_description
1 polymer ?
#
loop_
_entity_poly.entity_id
_entity_poly.type
_entity_poly.pdbx_seq_one_letter_code
_entity_poly.pdbx_strand_id
1 'polypeptide(L)'
;MISSCRMSDTIGPIHIKERPSSEMQSRIDAEVVKLLKEAYERVKALLKKVYRRTSTCIGKCTDRVRDAQLGRDSAHPSSGRLPERQQEEQQEEGDIVLV
;
A
#
# COMPACT_ATOMS: atom_id res chain seq x y z
N MET A 1 -10.93 -28.70 15.86
CA MET A 1 -11.34 -28.79 14.44
C MET A 1 -10.73 -30.00 13.75
N ILE A 2 -9.40 -30.11 13.67
CA ILE A 2 -8.72 -31.30 13.08
C ILE A 2 -8.84 -32.54 13.99
N SER A 3 -8.66 -32.40 15.30
CA SER A 3 -8.73 -33.52 16.26
C SER A 3 -10.16 -33.95 16.64
N SER A 4 -11.08 -33.00 16.68
CA SER A 4 -12.44 -33.21 17.21
C SER A 4 -13.54 -33.29 16.15
N CYS A 5 -13.32 -32.72 14.96
CA CYS A 5 -14.39 -32.51 13.96
C CYS A 5 -14.17 -33.28 12.66
N ARG A 6 -13.13 -34.13 12.56
CA ARG A 6 -12.94 -35.07 11.44
C ARG A 6 -12.86 -34.38 10.06
N MET A 7 -12.26 -33.19 10.00
CA MET A 7 -12.24 -32.31 8.80
C MET A 7 -10.93 -32.35 8.00
N SER A 8 -10.00 -33.28 8.28
CA SER A 8 -8.75 -33.43 7.53
C SER A 8 -8.77 -34.73 6.72
N ASP A 9 -8.51 -34.62 5.42
CA ASP A 9 -8.43 -35.77 4.51
C ASP A 9 -7.20 -36.66 4.80
N THR A 10 -6.13 -36.07 5.35
CA THR A 10 -4.84 -36.74 5.62
C THR A 10 -4.83 -37.51 6.95
N ILE A 11 -5.53 -37.00 7.97
CA ILE A 11 -5.66 -37.67 9.28
C ILE A 11 -6.86 -38.62 9.28
N GLY A 12 -7.84 -38.37 8.41
CA GLY A 12 -8.96 -39.25 8.18
C GLY A 12 -9.87 -39.38 9.41
N PRO A 13 -10.85 -40.29 9.33
CA PRO A 13 -11.87 -40.49 10.35
C PRO A 13 -11.40 -41.16 11.67
N ILE A 14 -10.27 -40.74 12.24
CA ILE A 14 -9.68 -41.34 13.44
C ILE A 14 -10.07 -40.54 14.69
N HIS A 15 -10.59 -41.23 15.70
CA HIS A 15 -10.79 -40.64 17.03
C HIS A 15 -9.43 -40.55 17.72
N ILE A 16 -8.96 -39.33 17.95
CA ILE A 16 -7.66 -39.09 18.57
C ILE A 16 -7.80 -39.38 20.07
N LYS A 17 -6.99 -40.33 20.57
CA LYS A 17 -6.92 -40.66 22.00
C LYS A 17 -6.51 -39.41 22.81
N GLU A 18 -6.90 -39.35 24.08
CA GLU A 18 -6.62 -38.23 25.00
C GLU A 18 -5.11 -37.83 25.06
N ARG A 19 -4.21 -38.79 24.75
CA ARG A 19 -2.80 -38.54 24.48
C ARG A 19 -2.36 -39.19 23.16
N PRO A 20 -2.25 -38.44 22.04
CA PRO A 20 -1.76 -38.98 20.78
C PRO A 20 -0.27 -39.35 20.86
N SER A 21 0.17 -40.29 20.03
CA SER A 21 1.60 -40.59 19.86
C SER A 21 2.31 -39.40 19.21
N SER A 22 3.64 -39.30 19.40
CA SER A 22 4.45 -38.22 18.81
C SER A 22 4.31 -38.12 17.29
N GLU A 23 4.24 -39.26 16.59
CA GLU A 23 4.01 -39.32 15.15
C GLU A 23 2.63 -38.78 14.76
N MET A 24 1.58 -39.16 15.50
CA MET A 24 0.23 -38.67 15.25
C MET A 24 0.14 -37.17 15.57
N GLN A 25 0.79 -36.69 16.63
CA GLN A 25 0.87 -35.27 16.96
C GLN A 25 1.57 -34.48 15.86
N SER A 26 2.68 -35.00 15.33
CA SER A 26 3.40 -34.36 14.22
C SER A 26 2.53 -34.23 12.96
N ARG A 27 1.69 -35.23 12.66
CA ARG A 27 0.72 -35.17 11.56
C ARG A 27 -0.37 -34.12 11.81
N ILE A 28 -0.86 -34.01 13.04
CA ILE A 28 -1.82 -32.97 13.44
C ILE A 28 -1.21 -31.59 13.25
N ASP A 29 0.00 -31.38 13.76
CA ASP A 29 0.68 -30.08 13.70
C ASP A 29 0.94 -29.66 12.25
N ALA A 30 1.33 -30.60 11.38
CA ALA A 30 1.49 -30.34 9.94
C ALA A 30 0.19 -29.87 9.27
N GLU A 31 -0.94 -30.53 9.57
CA GLU A 31 -2.25 -30.16 9.04
C GLU A 31 -2.73 -28.81 9.58
N VAL A 32 -2.47 -28.51 10.85
CA VAL A 32 -2.78 -27.20 11.46
C VAL A 32 -2.00 -26.09 10.74
N VAL A 33 -0.70 -26.28 10.52
CA VAL A 33 0.15 -25.29 9.83
C VAL A 33 -0.31 -25.08 8.39
N LYS A 34 -0.63 -26.16 7.67
CA LYS A 34 -1.16 -26.09 6.31
C LYS A 34 -2.46 -25.27 6.27
N LEU A 35 -3.41 -25.58 7.15
CA LEU A 35 -4.69 -24.88 7.23
C LEU A 35 -4.52 -23.38 7.51
N LEU A 36 -3.66 -23.03 8.48
CA LEU A 36 -3.38 -21.63 8.81
C LEU A 36 -2.74 -20.89 7.64
N LYS A 37 -1.78 -21.53 6.96
CA LYS A 37 -1.10 -20.94 5.80
C LYS A 37 -2.06 -20.71 4.64
N GLU A 38 -2.92 -21.68 4.33
CA GLU A 38 -3.92 -21.53 3.27
C GLU A 38 -4.94 -20.42 3.59
N ALA A 39 -5.44 -20.38 4.83
CA ALA A 39 -6.37 -19.34 5.25
C ALA A 39 -5.73 -17.95 5.15
N TYR A 40 -4.48 -17.81 5.63
CA TYR A 40 -3.74 -16.56 5.55
C TYR A 40 -3.51 -16.11 4.10
N GLU A 41 -3.06 -17.01 3.22
CA GLU A 41 -2.82 -16.66 1.81
C GLU A 41 -4.12 -16.29 1.08
N ARG A 42 -5.25 -16.95 1.38
CA ARG A 42 -6.56 -16.55 0.85
C ARG A 42 -6.92 -15.12 1.27
N VAL A 43 -6.77 -14.79 2.55
CA VAL A 43 -7.07 -13.43 3.06
C VAL A 43 -6.11 -12.40 2.46
N LYS A 44 -4.81 -12.72 2.39
CA LYS A 44 -3.79 -11.86 1.80
C LYS A 44 -4.07 -11.56 0.32
N ALA A 45 -4.48 -12.57 -0.46
CA ALA A 45 -4.87 -12.38 -1.86
C ALA A 45 -6.09 -11.46 -2.00
N LEU A 46 -7.10 -11.61 -1.12
CA LEU A 46 -8.26 -10.72 -1.09
C LEU A 46 -7.86 -9.27 -0.76
N LEU A 47 -7.04 -9.07 0.27
CA LEU A 47 -6.56 -7.75 0.66
C LEU A 47 -5.74 -7.09 -0.45
N LYS A 48 -4.87 -7.84 -1.13
CA LYS A 48 -4.07 -7.33 -2.25
C LYS A 48 -4.95 -6.89 -3.43
N LYS A 49 -6.03 -7.63 -3.72
CA LYS A 49 -7.00 -7.28 -4.77
C LYS A 49 -7.75 -5.99 -4.44
N VAL A 50 -8.17 -5.82 -3.19
CA VAL A 50 -8.82 -4.59 -2.72
C VAL A 50 -7.84 -3.43 -2.79
N TYR A 51 -6.63 -3.60 -2.23
CA TYR A 51 -5.59 -2.57 -2.23
C TYR A 51 -5.27 -2.07 -3.65
N ARG A 52 -5.11 -2.98 -4.62
CA ARG A 52 -4.84 -2.62 -6.02
C ARG A 52 -5.98 -1.80 -6.64
N ARG A 53 -7.24 -2.15 -6.35
CA ARG A 53 -8.41 -1.40 -6.84
C ARG A 53 -8.44 0.00 -6.23
N THR A 54 -8.23 0.10 -4.92
CA THR A 54 -8.21 1.37 -4.21
C THR A 54 -7.05 2.26 -4.65
N SER A 55 -5.83 1.72 -4.77
CA SER A 55 -4.67 2.50 -5.21
C SER A 55 -4.82 3.02 -6.64
N THR A 56 -5.37 2.21 -7.54
CA THR A 56 -5.66 2.63 -8.93
C THR A 56 -6.72 3.73 -8.95
N CYS A 57 -7.76 3.62 -8.12
CA CYS A 57 -8.81 4.62 -8.01
C CYS A 57 -8.26 5.96 -7.49
N ILE A 58 -7.47 5.91 -6.41
CA ILE A 58 -6.83 7.09 -5.84
C ILE A 58 -5.90 7.75 -6.86
N GLY A 59 -5.04 6.99 -7.54
CA GLY A 59 -4.15 7.51 -8.57
C GLY A 59 -4.91 8.29 -9.66
N LYS A 60 -5.97 7.69 -10.22
CA LYS A 60 -6.83 8.36 -11.21
C LYS A 60 -7.49 9.63 -10.67
N CYS A 61 -7.92 9.64 -9.42
CA CYS A 61 -8.48 10.83 -8.79
C CYS A 61 -7.42 11.93 -8.63
N THR A 62 -6.22 11.58 -8.19
CA THR A 62 -5.10 12.53 -8.04
C THR A 62 -4.69 13.14 -9.38
N ASP A 63 -4.60 12.32 -10.43
CA ASP A 63 -4.25 12.80 -11.78
C ASP A 63 -5.30 13.78 -12.32
N ARG A 64 -6.60 13.48 -12.16
CA ARG A 64 -7.68 14.40 -12.54
C ARG A 64 -7.63 15.73 -11.80
N VAL A 65 -7.32 15.70 -10.49
CA VAL A 65 -7.17 16.92 -9.69
C VAL A 65 -5.95 17.71 -10.15
N ARG A 66 -4.85 17.04 -10.49
CA ARG A 66 -3.64 17.67 -11.03
C ARG A 66 -3.87 18.31 -12.39
N ASP A 67 -4.52 17.61 -13.33
CA ASP A 67 -4.84 18.14 -14.67
C ASP A 67 -5.78 19.35 -14.58
N ALA A 68 -6.78 19.29 -13.69
CA ALA A 68 -7.68 20.41 -13.41
C ALA A 68 -6.97 21.60 -12.73
N GLN A 69 -5.91 21.35 -11.95
CA GLN A 69 -5.10 22.40 -11.34
C GLN A 69 -4.16 23.04 -12.38
N LEU A 70 -3.47 22.25 -13.21
CA LEU A 70 -2.62 22.75 -14.30
C LEU A 70 -3.41 23.58 -15.32
N GLY A 71 -4.64 23.18 -15.62
CA GLY A 71 -5.55 23.97 -16.47
C GLY A 71 -5.98 25.29 -15.83
N ARG A 72 -6.10 25.37 -14.50
CA ARG A 72 -6.40 26.61 -13.76
C ARG A 72 -5.19 27.52 -13.64
N ASP A 73 -4.01 26.96 -13.39
CA ASP A 73 -2.76 27.71 -13.28
C ASP A 73 -2.36 28.33 -14.63
N SER A 74 -2.68 27.66 -15.76
CA SER A 74 -2.51 28.21 -17.12
C SER A 74 -3.61 29.20 -17.54
N ALA A 75 -4.78 29.19 -16.89
CA ALA A 75 -5.93 30.05 -17.23
C ALA A 75 -5.98 31.35 -16.42
N HIS A 76 -4.96 31.65 -15.60
CA HIS A 76 -4.69 33.00 -15.13
C HIS A 76 -3.83 33.73 -16.20
N PRO A 77 -4.43 34.45 -17.16
CA PRO A 77 -3.64 35.39 -17.93
C PRO A 77 -3.14 36.44 -16.94
N SER A 78 -1.88 36.85 -17.11
CA SER A 78 -1.32 38.00 -16.42
C SER A 78 -2.24 39.21 -16.62
N SER A 79 -2.99 39.57 -15.58
CA SER A 79 -3.64 40.87 -15.53
C SER A 79 -2.60 41.89 -15.10
N GLY A 80 -1.90 42.44 -16.10
CA GLY A 80 -1.34 43.78 -16.08
C GLY A 80 0.04 43.96 -15.45
N ARG A 81 1.08 43.97 -16.29
CA ARG A 81 2.14 44.98 -16.13
C ARG A 81 2.79 45.28 -17.49
N LEU A 82 2.54 46.49 -17.97
CA LEU A 82 3.11 47.10 -19.18
C LEU A 82 4.66 47.20 -19.07
N PRO A 83 5.40 47.09 -20.18
CA PRO A 83 6.83 47.37 -20.20
C PRO A 83 7.04 48.82 -20.64
N GLU A 84 7.46 49.72 -19.75
CA GLU A 84 8.13 50.94 -20.21
C GLU A 84 8.98 51.63 -19.13
N ARG A 85 10.16 52.07 -19.60
CA ARG A 85 11.13 53.07 -19.10
C ARG A 85 12.38 52.56 -18.35
N GLN A 86 13.49 52.87 -19.04
CA GLN A 86 14.91 52.63 -18.82
C GLN A 86 15.49 53.47 -17.66
N GLN A 87 16.65 53.01 -17.14
CA GLN A 87 17.84 53.79 -16.68
C GLN A 87 17.63 54.89 -15.63
N GLU A 88 18.43 55.14 -14.58
CA GLU A 88 19.77 54.84 -14.04
C GLU A 88 19.62 55.03 -12.50
N GLU A 89 20.42 54.47 -11.58
CA GLU A 89 21.73 54.96 -11.09
C GLU A 89 22.27 53.83 -10.17
N GLN A 90 23.42 53.22 -10.45
CA GLN A 90 24.76 53.52 -9.91
C GLN A 90 24.92 53.48 -8.38
N GLN A 91 25.85 52.60 -7.94
CA GLN A 91 26.68 52.65 -6.71
C GLN A 91 25.93 52.38 -5.38
N GLU A 92 26.42 51.63 -4.39
CA GLU A 92 27.73 51.33 -3.81
C GLU A 92 27.66 49.91 -3.19
N GLU A 93 28.66 49.04 -3.36
CA GLU A 93 29.81 48.83 -2.45
C GLU A 93 29.46 48.12 -1.13
N GLY A 94 30.16 47.02 -0.80
CA GLY A 94 30.19 46.50 0.57
C GLY A 94 30.04 44.98 0.73
N ASP A 95 31.12 44.26 0.46
CA ASP A 95 31.70 43.20 1.29
C ASP A 95 30.78 42.40 2.24
N ILE A 96 30.68 41.07 2.02
CA ILE A 96 30.50 40.14 3.14
C ILE A 96 31.40 38.91 2.92
N VAL A 97 32.52 38.92 3.63
CA VAL A 97 33.46 37.83 3.87
C VAL A 97 32.73 36.56 4.37
N LEU A 98 33.06 35.41 3.79
CA LEU A 98 32.77 34.09 4.37
C LEU A 98 33.84 33.76 5.43
N VAL A 99 33.45 33.75 6.70
CA VAL A 99 34.14 33.01 7.78
C VAL A 99 33.20 31.92 8.26
#